data_AF-A0A6H9SK08-F1
#
_entry.id   AF-A0A6H9SK08-F1
#
_cell.length_a   1.000
_cell.length_b   1.000
_cell.length_c   1.000
_cell.angle_alpha   90.00
_cell.angle_beta   90.00
_cell.angle_gamma   90.00
#
_symmetry.space_group_name_H-M   'P 1'
#
loop_
_entity.id
_entity.type
_entity.pdbx_description
1 polymer ?
#
loop_
_entity_poly.entity_id
_entity_poly.type
_entity_poly.pdbx_seq_one_letter_code
_entity_poly.pdbx_strand_id
1 'polypeptide(L)'
;MQAAKPLFDYPKYWAECFGPAPFLPMSREEMDQLGWDSCDIIIVTGDAYVDHPSFGMAIIGRLLEAQGFRVGIIAQPNWQSKDDFMKLGEPNLFFGVAAGNMDSMINRYTADKKIRSDDAYTPGGMAG
;
A
#
# COMPACT_ATOMS: atom_id res chain seq x y z
N MET A 1 -20.93 1.03 -31.32
CA MET A 1 -20.27 0.85 -30.01
C MET A 1 -20.35 2.17 -29.27
N GLN A 2 -20.81 2.18 -28.03
CA GLN A 2 -20.74 3.37 -27.18
C GLN A 2 -19.27 3.56 -26.78
N ALA A 3 -18.73 4.76 -26.96
CA ALA A 3 -17.36 5.06 -26.54
C ALA A 3 -17.24 4.85 -25.02
N ALA A 4 -16.13 4.24 -24.57
CA ALA A 4 -15.88 4.07 -23.15
C ALA A 4 -15.76 5.43 -22.47
N LYS A 5 -16.36 5.56 -21.29
CA LYS A 5 -16.26 6.78 -20.49
C LYS A 5 -14.81 6.97 -20.04
N PRO A 6 -14.21 8.17 -20.20
CA PRO A 6 -12.87 8.46 -19.67
C PRO A 6 -12.79 8.21 -18.16
N LEU A 7 -11.63 7.73 -17.70
CA LEU A 7 -11.43 7.34 -16.30
C LEU A 7 -11.74 8.47 -15.31
N PHE A 8 -11.37 9.71 -15.66
CA PHE A 8 -11.53 10.88 -14.78
C PHE A 8 -12.92 11.53 -14.86
N ASP A 9 -13.80 11.03 -15.71
CA ASP A 9 -15.18 11.56 -15.82
C ASP A 9 -16.13 10.85 -14.85
N TYR A 10 -15.66 9.79 -14.17
CA TYR A 10 -16.43 9.11 -13.14
C TYR A 10 -16.57 10.00 -11.90
N PRO A 11 -17.75 10.01 -11.25
CA PRO A 11 -17.87 10.70 -9.96
C PRO A 11 -16.92 10.05 -8.97
N LYS A 12 -16.29 10.89 -8.15
CA LYS A 12 -15.46 10.42 -7.05
C LYS A 12 -16.29 9.63 -6.05
N TYR A 13 -15.62 8.75 -5.32
CA TYR A 13 -16.22 7.97 -4.26
C TYR A 13 -16.62 8.89 -3.09
N TRP A 14 -17.65 8.47 -2.33
CA TRP A 14 -18.30 9.32 -1.32
C TRP A 14 -17.35 9.82 -0.24
N ALA A 15 -16.28 9.08 0.06
CA ALA A 15 -15.32 9.41 1.09
C ALA A 15 -14.34 10.52 0.69
N GLU A 16 -14.50 11.14 -0.50
CA GLU A 16 -13.75 12.33 -0.90
C GLU A 16 -13.88 13.50 0.09
N CYS A 17 -14.94 13.52 0.91
CA CYS A 17 -15.16 14.54 1.93
C CYS A 17 -14.12 14.54 3.05
N PHE A 18 -13.41 13.43 3.26
CA PHE A 18 -12.31 13.34 4.21
C PHE A 18 -11.01 13.97 3.68
N GLY A 19 -10.91 14.16 2.36
CA GLY A 19 -9.66 14.57 1.71
C GLY A 19 -8.57 13.49 1.73
N PRO A 20 -7.44 13.73 1.06
CA PRO A 20 -6.31 12.81 1.07
C PRO A 20 -5.57 12.84 2.41
N ALA A 21 -5.12 11.68 2.88
CA ALA A 21 -4.31 11.59 4.09
C ALA A 21 -2.89 12.14 3.86
N PRO A 22 -2.21 12.72 4.87
CA PRO A 22 -0.81 13.14 4.74
C PRO A 22 0.11 11.98 4.32
N PHE A 23 -0.12 10.80 4.89
CA PHE A 23 0.46 9.52 4.52
C PHE A 23 -0.64 8.45 4.58
N LEU A 24 -0.51 7.37 3.82
CA LEU A 24 -1.45 6.25 3.93
C LEU A 24 -1.32 5.64 5.34
N PRO A 25 -2.41 5.51 6.11
CA PRO A 25 -2.36 4.94 7.45
C PRO A 25 -1.95 3.47 7.41
N MET A 26 -1.08 3.10 8.35
CA MET A 26 -0.59 1.76 8.62
C MET A 26 -1.08 1.21 9.97
N SER A 27 -1.73 2.05 10.79
CA SER A 27 -2.29 1.64 12.08
C SER A 27 -3.71 2.18 12.32
N ARG A 28 -4.39 1.64 13.34
CA ARG A 28 -5.71 2.15 13.75
C ARG A 28 -5.63 3.54 14.36
N GLU A 29 -4.57 3.81 15.11
CA GLU A 29 -4.35 5.11 15.73
C GLU A 29 -4.18 6.21 14.67
N GLU A 30 -3.53 5.91 13.55
CA GLU A 30 -3.43 6.84 12.42
C GLU A 30 -4.78 7.04 11.71
N MET A 31 -5.59 5.99 11.59
CA MET A 31 -6.96 6.12 11.06
C MET A 31 -7.85 6.96 11.97
N ASP A 32 -7.74 6.80 13.29
CA ASP A 32 -8.48 7.60 14.26
C ASP A 32 -8.11 9.08 14.14
N GLN A 33 -6.83 9.40 13.89
CA GLN A 33 -6.38 10.78 13.63
C GLN A 33 -6.96 11.36 12.32
N LEU A 34 -7.22 10.50 11.33
CA LEU A 34 -7.88 10.87 10.07
C LEU A 34 -9.42 10.90 10.20
N GLY A 35 -9.98 10.44 11.32
CA GLY A 35 -11.42 10.28 11.53
C GLY A 35 -12.02 9.13 10.71
N TRP A 36 -11.21 8.14 10.34
CA TRP A 36 -11.64 7.00 9.54
C TRP A 36 -11.98 5.80 10.44
N ASP A 37 -13.20 5.29 10.31
CA ASP A 37 -13.63 4.06 10.99
C ASP A 37 -13.12 2.77 10.30
N SER A 38 -12.86 2.86 9.00
CA SER A 38 -12.52 1.75 8.11
C SER A 38 -11.74 2.27 6.89
N CYS A 39 -10.95 1.38 6.27
CA CYS A 39 -10.40 1.63 4.95
C CYS A 39 -11.37 1.08 3.90
N ASP A 40 -11.48 1.72 2.75
CA ASP A 40 -12.21 1.15 1.63
C ASP A 40 -11.32 0.12 0.91
N ILE A 41 -10.03 0.42 0.81
CA ILE A 41 -9.02 -0.42 0.17
C ILE A 41 -7.81 -0.51 1.09
N ILE A 42 -7.27 -1.72 1.28
CA ILE A 42 -6.02 -1.92 2.01
C ILE A 42 -4.99 -2.49 1.04
N ILE A 43 -3.88 -1.79 0.87
CA ILE A 43 -2.75 -2.27 0.07
C ILE A 43 -1.81 -3.07 0.97
N VAL A 44 -1.41 -4.26 0.54
CA VAL A 44 -0.42 -5.08 1.23
C VAL A 44 0.82 -5.15 0.36
N THR A 45 1.99 -4.85 0.93
CA THR A 45 3.26 -4.90 0.20
C THR A 45 4.37 -5.58 0.98
N GLY A 46 5.24 -6.31 0.28
CA GLY A 46 6.44 -6.93 0.84
C GLY A 46 7.62 -5.97 1.03
N ASP A 47 7.52 -4.72 0.57
CA ASP A 47 8.55 -3.69 0.73
C ASP A 47 8.16 -2.65 1.77
N ALA A 48 9.11 -1.84 2.23
CA ALA A 48 8.79 -0.68 3.05
C ALA A 48 7.90 0.33 2.31
N TYR A 49 6.99 0.95 3.05
CA TYR A 49 6.22 2.07 2.54
C TYR A 49 7.04 3.35 2.60
N VAL A 50 7.36 3.89 1.43
CA VAL A 50 7.86 5.25 1.25
C VAL A 50 6.90 5.95 0.30
N ASP A 51 6.34 7.08 0.74
CA ASP A 51 5.40 7.83 -0.06
C ASP A 51 6.13 8.66 -1.14
N HIS A 52 6.58 7.98 -2.18
CA HIS A 52 7.38 8.55 -3.26
C HIS A 52 6.90 8.02 -4.63
N PRO A 53 6.90 8.82 -5.71
CA PRO A 53 6.49 8.38 -7.05
C PRO A 53 7.37 7.30 -7.68
N SER A 54 8.47 6.89 -7.04
CA SER A 54 9.25 5.71 -7.45
C SER A 54 8.69 4.40 -6.85
N PHE A 55 7.69 4.50 -5.96
CA PHE A 55 7.09 3.40 -5.25
C PHE A 55 5.72 3.09 -5.85
N GLY A 56 5.58 1.96 -6.55
CA GLY A 56 4.37 1.64 -7.32
C GLY A 56 3.12 1.56 -6.45
N MET A 57 3.23 0.96 -5.26
CA MET A 57 2.16 0.91 -4.27
C MET A 57 1.74 2.30 -3.77
N ALA A 58 2.70 3.23 -3.63
CA ALA A 58 2.40 4.61 -3.24
C ALA A 58 1.60 5.32 -4.35
N ILE A 59 2.01 5.21 -5.61
CA ILE A 59 1.27 5.78 -6.75
C ILE A 59 -0.15 5.22 -6.82
N ILE A 60 -0.30 3.89 -6.68
CA ILE A 60 -1.62 3.24 -6.69
C ILE A 60 -2.49 3.77 -5.56
N GLY A 61 -1.95 3.85 -4.33
CA GLY A 61 -2.69 4.39 -3.19
C GLY A 61 -3.11 5.84 -3.39
N ARG A 62 -2.20 6.71 -3.86
CA ARG A 62 -2.50 8.12 -4.14
C ARG A 62 -3.49 8.30 -5.28
N LEU A 63 -3.45 7.45 -6.31
CA LEU A 63 -4.44 7.46 -7.39
C LEU A 63 -5.83 7.11 -6.86
N LEU A 64 -5.94 6.10 -6.00
CA LEU A 64 -7.20 5.70 -5.37
C LEU A 64 -7.73 6.78 -4.42
N GLU A 65 -6.89 7.39 -3.57
CA GLU A 65 -7.30 8.54 -2.74
C GLU A 65 -7.77 9.72 -3.59
N ALA A 66 -7.12 10.00 -4.73
CA ALA A 66 -7.55 11.05 -5.65
C ALA A 66 -8.93 10.78 -6.27
N GLN A 67 -9.35 9.50 -6.32
CA GLN A 67 -10.71 9.08 -6.69
C GLN A 67 -11.69 9.05 -5.50
N GLY A 68 -11.27 9.48 -4.31
CA GLY A 68 -12.11 9.64 -3.13
C GLY A 68 -12.20 8.41 -2.22
N PHE A 69 -11.34 7.40 -2.40
CA PHE A 69 -11.31 6.22 -1.53
C PHE A 69 -10.43 6.45 -0.30
N ARG A 70 -10.80 5.84 0.83
CA ARG A 70 -9.93 5.75 2.01
C ARG A 70 -9.01 4.55 1.84
N VAL A 71 -7.71 4.82 1.75
CA VAL A 71 -6.71 3.79 1.43
C VAL A 71 -5.74 3.63 2.60
N GLY A 72 -5.63 2.42 3.12
CA GLY A 72 -4.59 2.05 4.09
C GLY A 72 -3.49 1.20 3.44
N ILE A 73 -2.34 1.08 4.10
CA ILE A 73 -1.26 0.22 3.65
C ILE A 73 -0.68 -0.64 4.78
N ILE A 74 -0.39 -1.90 4.49
CA ILE A 74 0.31 -2.83 5.36
C ILE A 74 1.63 -3.17 4.67
N ALA A 75 2.72 -2.60 5.18
CA ALA A 75 4.06 -2.80 4.66
C ALA A 75 4.80 -3.88 5.46
N GLN A 76 5.50 -4.77 4.74
CA GLN A 76 6.30 -5.87 5.29
C GLN A 76 5.60 -6.67 6.41
N PRO A 77 4.36 -7.17 6.19
CA PRO A 77 3.69 -7.96 7.22
C PRO A 77 4.46 -9.25 7.50
N ASN A 78 4.48 -9.67 8.76
CA ASN A 78 4.92 -11.00 9.15
C ASN A 78 4.00 -12.05 8.52
N TRP A 79 4.48 -12.71 7.46
CA TRP A 79 3.74 -13.73 6.72
C TRP A 79 3.44 -15.01 7.52
N GLN A 80 4.05 -15.18 8.69
CA GLN A 80 3.80 -16.33 9.58
C GLN A 80 2.62 -16.09 10.54
N SER A 81 2.13 -14.86 10.66
CA SER A 81 0.95 -14.54 11.48
C SER A 81 -0.09 -13.77 10.67
N LYS A 82 -1.36 -14.00 10.98
CA LYS A 82 -2.47 -13.22 10.44
C LYS A 82 -2.57 -11.82 11.06
N ASP A 83 -1.96 -11.60 12.22
CA ASP A 83 -2.21 -10.40 13.04
C ASP A 83 -1.85 -9.12 12.29
N ASP A 84 -0.74 -9.14 11.53
CA ASP A 84 -0.30 -8.01 10.72
C ASP A 84 -1.31 -7.67 9.61
N PHE A 85 -1.90 -8.68 8.98
CA PHE A 85 -2.93 -8.50 7.95
C PHE A 85 -4.26 -8.00 8.53
N MET A 86 -4.46 -8.14 9.85
CA MET A 86 -5.67 -7.72 10.55
C MET A 86 -5.54 -6.35 11.23
N LYS A 87 -4.34 -5.73 11.26
CA LYS A 87 -4.10 -4.43 11.92
C LYS A 87 -5.05 -3.32 11.46
N LEU A 88 -5.37 -3.30 10.17
CA LEU A 88 -6.29 -2.35 9.57
C LEU A 88 -7.72 -2.93 9.37
N GLY A 89 -8.04 -4.04 10.02
CA GLY A 89 -9.34 -4.71 9.94
C GLY A 89 -9.79 -5.03 8.51
N GLU A 90 -11.10 -5.21 8.33
CA GLU A 90 -11.68 -5.54 7.03
C GLU A 90 -11.85 -4.28 6.16
N PRO A 91 -11.41 -4.29 4.89
CA PRO A 91 -11.66 -3.21 3.95
C PRO A 91 -13.09 -3.29 3.40
N ASN A 92 -13.70 -2.14 3.11
CA ASN A 92 -15.07 -2.11 2.58
C ASN A 92 -15.18 -2.66 1.15
N LEU A 93 -14.09 -2.65 0.38
CA LEU A 93 -14.06 -3.09 -1.02
C LEU A 93 -13.13 -4.29 -1.23
N PHE A 94 -11.82 -4.13 -1.03
CA PHE A 94 -10.86 -5.21 -1.27
C PHE A 94 -9.46 -4.97 -0.67
N PHE A 95 -8.68 -6.04 -0.63
CA PHE A 95 -7.22 -6.00 -0.44
C PHE A 95 -6.49 -5.98 -1.78
N GLY A 96 -5.54 -5.05 -1.95
CA GLY A 96 -4.64 -5.01 -3.10
C GLY A 96 -3.25 -5.51 -2.72
N VAL A 97 -2.77 -6.60 -3.32
CA VAL A 97 -1.44 -7.16 -3.01
C VAL A 97 -0.42 -6.68 -4.05
N ALA A 98 0.65 -6.03 -3.59
CA ALA A 98 1.75 -5.55 -4.42
C ALA A 98 3.06 -6.28 -4.04
N ALA A 99 3.78 -6.78 -5.04
CA ALA A 99 5.05 -7.48 -4.83
C ALA A 99 6.18 -6.58 -4.28
N GLY A 100 6.00 -5.26 -4.27
CA GLY A 100 7.04 -4.29 -3.95
C GLY A 100 7.61 -3.62 -5.22
N ASN A 101 8.60 -2.75 -5.04
CA ASN A 101 9.34 -2.08 -6.11
C ASN A 101 10.52 -2.90 -6.63
N MET A 102 11.05 -3.80 -5.81
CA MET A 102 12.13 -4.69 -6.22
C MET A 102 11.67 -6.13 -6.22
N ASP A 103 12.07 -6.86 -7.25
CA ASP A 103 11.82 -8.29 -7.29
C ASP A 103 12.57 -8.98 -6.14
N SER A 104 11.88 -9.85 -5.42
CA SER A 104 12.43 -10.60 -4.28
C SER A 104 13.73 -11.38 -4.61
N MET A 105 13.92 -11.79 -5.88
CA MET A 105 15.15 -12.41 -6.36
C MET A 105 16.30 -11.41 -6.43
N ILE A 106 16.04 -10.15 -6.78
CA ILE A 106 17.07 -9.10 -6.85
C ILE A 106 17.40 -8.56 -5.45
N ASN A 107 16.43 -8.55 -4.53
CA ASN A 107 16.66 -8.24 -3.12
C ASN A 107 17.50 -9.32 -2.42
N ARG A 108 17.21 -10.60 -2.67
CA ARG A 108 17.99 -11.71 -2.08
C ARG A 108 19.24 -12.08 -2.85
N TYR A 109 19.35 -11.77 -4.15
CA TYR A 109 20.47 -12.22 -4.97
C TYR A 109 21.04 -11.09 -5.84
N THR A 110 22.37 -11.03 -5.89
CA THR A 110 23.10 -10.24 -6.89
C THR A 110 22.83 -10.77 -8.31
N ALA A 111 23.15 -9.98 -9.34
CA ALA A 111 23.04 -10.40 -10.75
C ALA A 111 23.77 -11.73 -11.04
N ASP A 112 24.80 -12.06 -10.24
CA ASP A 112 25.56 -13.32 -10.30
C ASP A 112 24.96 -14.47 -9.45
N LYS A 113 23.70 -14.35 -8.99
CA LYS A 113 23.00 -15.31 -8.11
C LYS A 113 23.68 -15.58 -6.76
N LYS A 114 24.50 -14.65 -6.25
CA LYS A 114 24.99 -14.72 -4.86
C LYS A 114 24.01 -14.07 -3.91
N ILE A 115 23.75 -14.69 -2.76
CA ILE A 115 22.86 -14.15 -1.73
C ILE A 115 23.41 -12.79 -1.27
N ARG A 116 22.61 -11.72 -1.37
CA ARG A 116 22.93 -10.41 -0.78
C ARG A 116 22.67 -10.47 0.71
N SER A 117 23.64 -10.03 1.49
CA SER A 117 23.55 -9.92 2.95
C SER A 117 22.73 -8.70 3.40
N ASP A 118 22.49 -7.74 2.50
CA ASP A 118 22.00 -6.40 2.85
C ASP A 118 20.70 -6.11 2.08
N ASP A 119 19.60 -5.96 2.82
CA ASP A 119 18.32 -5.52 2.27
C ASP A 119 18.21 -3.99 2.37
N ALA A 120 18.29 -3.30 1.24
CA ALA A 120 18.30 -1.84 1.17
C ALA A 120 16.98 -1.18 1.58
N TYR A 121 15.90 -1.94 1.76
CA TYR A 121 14.57 -1.40 2.06
C TYR A 121 13.98 -1.89 3.38
N THR A 122 14.72 -2.68 4.15
CA THR A 122 14.33 -3.08 5.52
C THR A 122 14.97 -2.14 6.56
N PRO A 123 14.22 -1.60 7.53
CA PRO A 123 14.78 -0.79 8.61
C PRO A 123 15.88 -1.57 9.36
N GLY A 124 17.13 -1.12 9.23
CA GLY A 124 18.30 -1.77 9.85
C GLY A 124 19.05 -2.79 8.98
N GLY A 125 18.69 -2.96 7.70
CA GLY A 125 19.48 -3.69 6.72
C GLY A 125 19.57 -5.21 6.92
N MET A 126 18.76 -5.79 7.82
CA MET A 126 18.77 -7.23 8.05
C MET A 126 18.04 -7.98 6.93
N ALA A 127 18.73 -8.92 6.30
CA ALA A 127 18.15 -9.83 5.33
C ALA A 127 17.17 -10.81 5.98
N GLY A 128 16.04 -11.06 5.33
CA GLY A 128 15.09 -12.13 5.64
C GLY A 128 15.28 -13.38 4.80
#